data_AF-A0A7G8GLN8-F1
#
_entry.id   AF-A0A7G8GLN8-F1
#
_cell.length_a   1.000
_cell.length_b   1.000
_cell.length_c   1.000
_cell.angle_alpha   90.00
_cell.angle_beta   90.00
_cell.angle_gamma   90.00
#
_symmetry.space_group_name_H-M   'P 1'
#
loop_
_entity.id
_entity.type
_entity.pdbx_description
1 polymer ?
#
loop_
_entity_poly.entity_id
_entity_poly.type
_entity_poly.pdbx_seq_one_letter_code
_entity_poly.pdbx_strand_id
1 'polypeptide(L)'
;MFHFTGQLDAYSEKQFTAYVADVLQASSLPAVIDLSKIDFLDSSGLGALVQLAKQCTDSKRSFQLVGNTRVTQTVKLVRLEGFLHLVDDLPTALSQLAA
;
A
#
# COMPACT_ATOMS: atom_id res chain seq x y z
N MET A 1 9.24 -0.44 6.70
CA MET A 1 9.05 -0.10 5.27
C MET A 1 8.94 -1.39 4.50
N PHE A 2 7.92 -1.52 3.66
CA PHE A 2 7.70 -2.66 2.79
C PHE A 2 8.07 -2.26 1.37
N HIS A 3 8.83 -3.10 0.68
CA HIS A 3 9.19 -2.90 -0.72
C HIS A 3 8.70 -4.10 -1.52
N PHE A 4 7.84 -3.85 -2.49
CA PHE A 4 7.26 -4.89 -3.34
C PHE A 4 7.67 -4.69 -4.80
N THR A 5 7.94 -5.81 -5.45
CA THR A 5 8.40 -5.87 -6.85
C THR A 5 7.64 -6.95 -7.60
N GLY A 6 7.53 -6.83 -8.91
CA GLY A 6 6.81 -7.78 -9.75
C GLY A 6 5.35 -7.42 -9.91
N GLN A 7 4.45 -8.40 -9.76
CA GLN A 7 3.02 -8.24 -10.08
C GLN A 7 2.17 -8.44 -8.82
N LEU A 8 1.18 -7.56 -8.62
CA LEU A 8 0.16 -7.67 -7.58
C LEU A 8 -1.20 -7.99 -8.22
N ASP A 9 -1.55 -9.27 -8.15
CA ASP A 9 -2.67 -9.93 -8.82
C ASP A 9 -3.40 -10.88 -7.86
N ALA A 10 -4.38 -11.63 -8.36
CA ALA A 10 -5.19 -12.56 -7.56
C ALA A 10 -4.38 -13.68 -6.87
N TYR A 11 -3.20 -14.00 -7.38
CA TYR A 11 -2.34 -15.06 -6.84
C TYR A 11 -1.48 -14.52 -5.70
N SER A 12 -0.92 -13.32 -5.89
CA SER A 12 -0.01 -12.67 -4.95
C SER A 12 -0.74 -11.87 -3.84
N GLU A 13 -2.00 -11.47 -4.06
CA GLU A 13 -2.80 -10.67 -3.11
C GLU A 13 -2.83 -11.29 -1.70
N LYS A 14 -2.98 -12.62 -1.62
CA LYS A 14 -3.13 -13.34 -0.35
C LYS A 14 -1.82 -13.34 0.43
N GLN A 15 -0.73 -13.61 -0.26
CA GLN A 15 0.60 -13.62 0.34
C GLN A 15 1.00 -12.21 0.80
N PHE A 16 0.74 -11.21 -0.03
CA PHE A 16 0.97 -9.80 0.30
C PHE A 16 0.21 -9.40 1.57
N THR A 17 -1.09 -9.65 1.61
CA THR A 17 -1.94 -9.21 2.72
C THR A 17 -1.57 -9.93 4.01
N ALA A 18 -1.30 -11.25 3.95
CA ALA A 18 -0.88 -12.02 5.11
C ALA A 18 0.47 -11.54 5.66
N TYR A 19 1.45 -11.32 4.79
CA TYR A 19 2.77 -10.85 5.20
C TYR A 19 2.72 -9.47 5.84
N VAL A 20 2.00 -8.52 5.23
CA VAL A 20 1.88 -7.18 5.81
C VAL A 20 1.10 -7.23 7.11
N ALA A 21 0.00 -7.97 7.19
CA ALA A 21 -0.78 -8.10 8.41
C ALA A 21 0.04 -8.67 9.58
N ASP A 22 0.85 -9.69 9.34
CA ASP A 22 1.74 -10.29 10.35
C ASP A 22 2.75 -9.27 10.90
N VAL A 23 3.42 -8.55 10.00
CA VAL A 23 4.39 -7.51 10.39
C VAL A 23 3.72 -6.32 11.09
N LEU A 24 2.52 -5.93 10.63
CA LEU A 24 1.74 -4.88 11.28
C LEU A 24 1.28 -5.33 12.68
N GLN A 25 0.90 -6.59 12.87
CA GLN A 25 0.55 -7.09 14.21
C GLN A 25 1.76 -7.12 15.15
N ALA A 26 2.95 -7.46 14.63
CA ALA A 26 4.17 -7.56 15.43
C ALA A 26 4.72 -6.20 15.89
N SER A 27 4.34 -5.08 15.28
CA SER A 27 4.88 -3.76 15.60
C SER A 27 3.83 -2.68 15.47
N SER A 28 3.69 -1.76 16.42
CA SER A 28 2.73 -0.64 16.34
C SER A 28 3.21 0.56 15.50
N LEU A 29 4.33 0.39 14.79
CA LEU A 29 4.98 1.48 14.07
C LEU A 29 4.23 1.85 12.79
N PRO A 30 4.38 3.10 12.34
CA PRO A 30 3.85 3.55 11.06
C PRO A 30 4.43 2.75 9.88
N ALA A 31 3.64 2.59 8.82
CA ALA A 31 3.99 1.73 7.69
C ALA A 31 4.10 2.48 6.36
N VAL A 32 5.17 2.21 5.61
CA VAL A 32 5.32 2.67 4.22
C VAL A 32 5.26 1.46 3.31
N ILE A 33 4.39 1.49 2.31
CA ILE A 33 4.23 0.47 1.30
C ILE A 33 4.78 1.03 -0.01
N ASP A 34 5.91 0.51 -0.47
CA ASP A 34 6.54 0.93 -1.72
C ASP A 34 6.22 -0.05 -2.86
N LEU A 35 5.41 0.45 -3.80
CA LEU A 35 4.99 -0.21 -5.03
C LEU A 35 5.60 0.48 -6.27
N SER A 36 6.61 1.33 -6.12
CA SER A 36 7.26 2.02 -7.23
C SER A 36 7.82 1.06 -8.29
N LYS A 37 8.26 -0.13 -7.86
CA LYS A 37 8.82 -1.20 -8.69
C LYS A 37 7.83 -2.31 -9.04
N ILE A 38 6.53 -2.08 -8.91
CA ILE A 38 5.52 -3.00 -9.44
C ILE A 38 5.40 -2.84 -10.96
N ASP A 39 5.49 -3.97 -11.65
CA ASP A 39 5.28 -4.09 -13.10
C ASP A 39 3.80 -4.13 -13.46
N PHE A 40 2.97 -4.74 -12.61
CA PHE A 40 1.53 -4.92 -12.87
C PHE A 40 0.68 -4.90 -11.59
N LEU A 41 -0.46 -4.23 -11.67
CA LEU A 41 -1.47 -4.17 -10.62
C LEU A 41 -2.85 -4.39 -11.24
N ASP A 42 -3.58 -5.40 -10.75
CA ASP A 42 -4.97 -5.68 -11.14
C ASP A 42 -5.96 -5.27 -10.04
N SER A 43 -7.26 -5.41 -10.33
CA SER A 43 -8.38 -5.27 -9.39
C SER A 43 -8.18 -6.05 -8.08
N SER A 44 -7.67 -7.27 -8.17
CA SER A 44 -7.28 -8.12 -7.05
C SER A 44 -6.22 -7.47 -6.15
N GLY A 45 -5.12 -7.01 -6.72
CA GLY A 45 -4.06 -6.35 -5.97
C GLY A 45 -4.56 -5.06 -5.31
N LEU A 46 -5.43 -4.33 -5.99
CA LEU A 46 -6.07 -3.15 -5.42
C LEU A 46 -6.99 -3.50 -4.23
N GLY A 47 -7.70 -4.63 -4.29
CA GLY A 47 -8.43 -5.19 -3.16
C GLY A 47 -7.54 -5.48 -1.95
N ALA A 48 -6.35 -6.04 -2.16
CA ALA A 48 -5.36 -6.25 -1.09
C ALA A 48 -4.89 -4.92 -0.47
N LEU A 49 -4.64 -3.89 -1.28
CA LEU A 49 -4.29 -2.56 -0.76
C LEU A 49 -5.41 -1.96 0.08
N VAL A 50 -6.67 -2.09 -0.36
CA VAL A 50 -7.83 -1.62 0.39
C VAL A 50 -7.97 -2.36 1.73
N GLN A 51 -7.76 -3.68 1.74
CA GLN A 51 -7.79 -4.46 2.98
C GLN A 51 -6.70 -4.02 3.96
N LEU A 52 -5.49 -3.77 3.45
CA LEU A 52 -4.36 -3.28 4.25
C LEU A 52 -4.65 -1.89 4.82
N ALA A 53 -5.10 -0.95 3.98
CA ALA A 53 -5.48 0.39 4.39
C ALA A 53 -6.57 0.37 5.48
N LYS A 54 -7.55 -0.51 5.33
CA LYS A 54 -8.59 -0.71 6.33
C LYS A 54 -8.02 -1.22 7.66
N GLN A 55 -7.14 -2.23 7.63
CA GLN A 55 -6.48 -2.74 8.84
C GLN A 55 -5.65 -1.66 9.55
N CYS A 56 -4.89 -0.84 8.81
CA CYS A 56 -4.16 0.29 9.37
C CYS A 56 -5.11 1.32 9.98
N THR A 57 -6.20 1.65 9.30
CA THR A 57 -7.20 2.61 9.78
C THR A 57 -7.90 2.13 11.05
N ASP A 58 -8.35 0.87 11.08
CA ASP A 58 -8.94 0.23 12.26
C ASP A 58 -7.95 0.22 13.44
N SER A 59 -6.67 0.00 13.15
CA SER A 59 -5.59 0.04 14.14
C SER A 59 -5.11 1.46 14.49
N LYS A 60 -5.77 2.52 13.97
CA LYS A 60 -5.38 3.93 14.09
C LYS A 60 -3.91 4.19 13.79
N ARG A 61 -3.39 3.49 12.78
CA ARG A 61 -1.99 3.52 12.38
C ARG A 61 -1.82 4.34 11.12
N SER A 62 -0.88 5.28 11.17
CA SER A 62 -0.44 6.02 9.99
C SER A 62 0.24 5.08 9.00
N PHE A 63 -0.22 5.12 7.75
CA PHE A 63 0.43 4.41 6.65
C PHE A 63 0.47 5.30 5.41
N GLN A 64 1.44 5.04 4.53
CA GLN A 64 1.61 5.76 3.27
C GLN A 64 1.92 4.76 2.17
N LEU A 65 1.35 4.97 1.00
CA LEU A 65 1.53 4.09 -0.14
C LEU A 65 2.22 4.84 -1.27
N VAL A 66 3.40 4.36 -1.67
CA VAL A 66 4.18 4.92 -2.76
C VAL A 66 3.89 4.10 -4.01
N GLY A 67 3.33 4.73 -5.04
CA GLY A 67 3.01 4.09 -6.30
C GLY A 67 3.79 4.71 -7.46
N ASN A 68 4.02 3.93 -8.52
CA ASN A 68 4.39 4.52 -9.81
C ASN A 68 3.15 5.05 -10.54
N THR A 69 3.36 5.74 -11.66
CA THR A 69 2.27 6.33 -12.47
C THR A 69 1.16 5.34 -12.81
N ARG A 70 1.49 4.06 -13.06
CA ARG A 70 0.50 3.01 -13.37
C ARG A 70 -0.37 2.70 -12.16
N VAL A 71 0.24 2.48 -10.99
CA VAL A 71 -0.48 2.25 -9.73
C VAL A 71 -1.35 3.47 -9.41
N THR A 72 -0.80 4.68 -9.53
CA THR A 72 -1.52 5.94 -9.32
C THR A 72 -2.74 6.04 -10.23
N GLN A 73 -2.62 5.72 -11.52
CA GLN A 73 -3.74 5.76 -12.46
C GLN A 73 -4.84 4.75 -12.09
N THR A 74 -4.48 3.51 -11.78
CA THR A 74 -5.46 2.47 -11.39
C THR A 74 -6.18 2.87 -10.11
N VAL A 75 -5.47 3.38 -9.11
CA VAL A 75 -6.02 3.83 -7.83
C VAL A 75 -6.91 5.07 -7.97
N LYS A 76 -6.52 6.02 -8.82
CA LYS A 76 -7.33 7.22 -9.13
C LYS A 76 -8.63 6.86 -9.84
N LEU A 77 -8.61 5.88 -10.74
CA LEU A 77 -9.79 5.44 -11.49
C LEU A 77 -10.91 4.95 -10.56
N VAL A 78 -10.55 4.22 -9.51
CA VAL A 78 -11.46 3.74 -8.47
C VAL A 78 -11.66 4.73 -7.32
N ARG A 79 -11.08 5.93 -7.40
CA ARG A 79 -11.17 7.02 -6.41
C ARG A 79 -10.72 6.61 -5.00
N LEU A 80 -9.72 5.71 -4.92
CA LEU A 80 -9.18 5.23 -3.65
C LEU A 80 -7.86 5.92 -3.25
N GLU A 81 -7.40 6.92 -4.02
CA GLU A 81 -6.13 7.62 -3.76
C GLU A 81 -6.05 8.22 -2.35
N GLY A 82 -7.14 8.85 -1.89
CA GLY A 82 -7.21 9.43 -0.55
C GLY A 82 -7.36 8.38 0.55
N PHE A 83 -8.02 7.26 0.24
CA PHE A 83 -8.18 6.15 1.20
C PHE A 83 -6.88 5.38 1.40
N LEU A 84 -6.08 5.25 0.34
CA LEU A 84 -4.80 4.53 0.36
C LEU A 84 -3.62 5.42 0.76
N HIS A 85 -3.83 6.71 1.02
CA HIS A 85 -2.75 7.68 1.26
C HIS A 85 -1.66 7.55 0.19
N LEU A 86 -2.09 7.56 -1.07
CA LEU A 86 -1.22 7.34 -2.22
C LEU A 86 -0.37 8.59 -2.50
N VAL A 87 0.93 8.42 -2.57
CA VAL A 87 1.91 9.44 -2.95
C VAL A 87 2.81 8.93 -4.08
N ASP A 88 3.37 9.87 -4.84
CA ASP A 88 4.18 9.54 -6.01
C ASP A 88 5.63 9.15 -5.65
N ASP A 89 6.14 9.58 -4.49
CA ASP A 89 7.54 9.36 -4.10
C ASP A 89 7.72 8.96 -2.63
N LEU A 90 8.75 8.13 -2.39
CA LEU A 90 9.13 7.68 -1.05
C LEU A 90 9.52 8.81 -0.07
N PRO A 91 10.28 9.84 -0.47
CA PRO A 91 10.59 10.96 0.43
C PRO A 91 9.34 11.71 0.89
N THR A 92 8.33 11.83 0.02
CA THR A 92 7.03 12.44 0.35
C THR A 92 6.27 11.59 1.36
N ALA A 93 6.23 10.25 1.16
CA ALA A 93 5.64 9.33 2.14
C ALA A 93 6.29 9.47 3.51
N LEU A 94 7.62 9.45 3.57
CA LEU A 94 8.35 9.56 4.84
C LEU A 94 8.09 10.89 5.53
N SER A 95 8.03 11.98 4.77
CA SER A 95 7.73 13.31 5.31
C SER A 95 6.32 13.39 5.90
N GLN A 96 5.33 12.76 5.27
CA GLN A 96 3.97 12.70 5.81
C GLN A 96 3.79 11.74 7.00
N LEU A 97 4.69 10.78 7.18
CA LEU A 97 4.70 9.88 8.34
C LEU A 97 5.43 10.45 9.54
N ALA A 98 6.39 11.34 9.31
CA ALA A 98 7.13 12.04 10.35
C ALA A 98 6.43 13.30 10.88
N ALA A 99 5.38 13.75 10.19
CA ALA A 99 4.54 14.89 10.57
C ALA A 99 3.41 14.48 11.52
#